data_AF-A0A967HP52-F1
#
_entry.id   AF-A0A967HP52-F1
#
_cell.length_a   1.000
_cell.length_b   1.000
_cell.length_c   1.000
_cell.angle_alpha   90.00
_cell.angle_beta   90.00
_cell.angle_gamma   90.00
#
_symmetry.space_group_name_H-M   'P 1'
#
loop_
_entity.id
_entity.type
_entity.pdbx_description
1 polymer ?
#
loop_
_entity_poly.entity_id
_entity_poly.type
_entity_poly.pdbx_seq_one_letter_code
_entity_poly.pdbx_strand_id
1 'polypeptide(L)'
;SALATALAGGGIGAGELGPGGRDTTRLAGSDPRMWTDILLDNADEVGPALDAVVAALGRFGDAVRSGDPEAVRSLLEAARSWRYDPDGEGRSTPRIRGDVGGKNESSR
;
A
#
# COMPACT_ATOMS: atom_id res chain seq x y z
N SER A 1 4.30 11.34 5.85
CA SER A 1 4.32 10.05 5.12
C SER A 1 5.67 9.90 4.42
N ALA A 2 6.11 8.67 4.12
CA ALA A 2 7.43 8.42 3.51
C ALA A 2 7.62 9.16 2.17
N LEU A 3 6.58 9.22 1.34
CA LEU A 3 6.61 9.97 0.07
C LEU A 3 6.78 11.48 0.28
N ALA A 4 6.08 12.08 1.24
CA ALA A 4 6.24 13.50 1.55
C ALA A 4 7.65 13.83 2.03
N THR A 5 8.24 12.96 2.86
CA THR A 5 9.63 13.08 3.31
C THR A 5 10.60 13.00 2.14
N ALA A 6 10.39 12.08 1.20
CA ALA A 6 11.22 11.95 0.00
C ALA A 6 11.14 13.18 -0.92
N LEU A 7 9.92 13.70 -1.15
CA LEU A 7 9.69 14.90 -1.97
C LEU A 7 10.34 16.14 -1.35
N ALA A 8 10.18 16.34 -0.03
CA ALA A 8 10.82 17.43 0.70
C ALA A 8 12.34 17.34 0.64
N GLY A 9 12.92 16.14 0.77
CA GLY A 9 14.36 15.91 0.61
C GLY A 9 14.88 16.20 -0.80
N GLY A 10 14.01 16.09 -1.81
CA GLY A 10 14.29 16.48 -3.20
C GLY A 10 14.02 17.96 -3.50
N GLY A 11 13.64 18.77 -2.51
CA GLY A 11 13.37 20.20 -2.66
C GLY A 11 11.98 20.54 -3.21
N ILE A 12 11.05 19.57 -3.30
CA ILE A 12 9.68 19.81 -3.76
C ILE A 12 8.80 20.13 -2.55
N GLY A 13 8.31 21.37 -2.49
CA GLY A 13 7.38 21.84 -1.48
C GLY A 13 5.95 21.36 -1.69
N ALA A 14 5.17 21.25 -0.60
CA ALA A 14 3.78 20.80 -0.66
C ALA A 14 2.87 21.69 -1.55
N GLY A 15 3.19 22.99 -1.65
CA GLY A 15 2.46 23.93 -2.51
C GLY A 15 2.60 23.65 -4.01
N GLU A 16 3.69 22.98 -4.40
CA GLU A 16 4.04 22.65 -5.79
C GLU A 16 3.33 21.38 -6.28
N LEU A 17 2.73 20.61 -5.36
CA LEU A 17 2.01 19.40 -5.71
C LEU A 17 0.68 19.72 -6.38
N GLY A 18 0.46 19.12 -7.56
CA GLY A 18 -0.86 19.02 -8.16
C GLY A 18 -1.81 18.13 -7.34
N PRO A 19 -3.10 18.03 -7.74
CA PRO A 19 -4.13 17.32 -6.98
C PRO A 19 -3.77 15.87 -6.62
N GLY A 20 -3.16 15.11 -7.54
CA GLY A 20 -2.74 13.73 -7.29
C GLY A 20 -1.64 13.61 -6.23
N GLY A 21 -0.63 14.50 -6.28
CA GLY A 21 0.43 14.53 -5.28
C GLY A 21 -0.08 14.90 -3.89
N ARG A 22 -1.04 15.84 -3.81
CA ARG A 22 -1.70 16.20 -2.55
C ARG A 22 -2.50 15.03 -1.97
N ASP A 23 -3.22 14.29 -2.80
CA ASP A 23 -3.98 13.12 -2.35
C ASP A 23 -3.04 12.02 -1.80
N THR A 24 -1.97 11.69 -2.52
CA THR A 24 -1.02 10.64 -2.09
C THR A 24 -0.23 11.04 -0.83
N THR A 25 -0.04 12.34 -0.60
CA THR A 25 0.68 12.85 0.58
C THR A 25 -0.25 13.26 1.73
N ARG A 26 -1.57 13.11 1.59
CA ARG A 26 -2.57 13.58 2.58
C ARG A 26 -2.35 13.05 4.00
N LEU A 27 -1.86 11.82 4.15
CA LEU A 27 -1.54 11.22 5.45
C LEU A 27 -0.41 11.92 6.21
N ALA A 28 0.42 12.74 5.53
CA ALA A 28 1.46 13.52 6.19
C ALA A 28 0.93 14.59 7.15
N GLY A 29 -0.35 14.98 7.04
CA GLY A 29 -1.00 15.93 7.95
C GLY A 29 -1.69 15.30 9.16
N SER A 30 -1.60 13.97 9.35
CA SER A 30 -2.21 13.27 10.48
C SER A 30 -1.34 13.35 11.76
N ASP A 31 -1.94 13.06 12.94
CA ASP A 31 -1.21 13.08 14.22
C ASP A 31 -0.05 12.07 14.22
N PRO A 32 1.21 12.52 14.41
CA PRO A 32 2.35 11.62 14.35
C PRO A 32 2.38 10.57 15.46
N ARG A 33 1.88 10.88 16.67
CA ARG A 33 1.92 9.93 17.80
C ARG A 33 1.02 8.73 17.53
N MET A 34 -0.22 9.00 17.12
CA MET A 34 -1.17 7.95 16.73
C MET A 34 -0.58 7.01 15.66
N TRP A 35 0.05 7.58 14.62
CA TRP A 35 0.64 6.78 13.56
C TRP A 35 1.90 6.03 14.02
N THR A 36 2.72 6.60 14.89
CA THR A 36 3.85 5.89 15.48
C THR A 36 3.39 4.65 16.24
N ASP A 37 2.38 4.78 17.09
CA ASP A 37 1.83 3.66 17.86
C ASP A 37 1.29 2.57 16.92
N ILE A 38 0.44 2.94 15.96
CA ILE A 38 -0.12 1.99 14.97
C ILE A 38 0.99 1.27 14.19
N LEU A 39 2.00 1.98 13.71
CA LEU A 39 3.05 1.39 12.89
C LEU A 39 3.96 0.46 13.70
N LEU A 40 4.29 0.83 14.93
CA LEU A 40 5.12 0.00 15.81
C LEU A 40 4.38 -1.23 16.32
N ASP A 41 3.09 -1.11 16.63
CA ASP A 41 2.24 -2.23 17.03
C ASP A 41 2.07 -3.27 15.91
N ASN A 42 2.29 -2.88 14.64
CA ASN A 42 2.17 -3.74 13.47
C ASN A 42 3.50 -3.93 12.72
N ALA A 43 4.64 -3.73 13.39
CA ALA A 43 5.95 -3.67 12.74
C ALA A 43 6.28 -4.94 11.93
N ASP A 44 5.90 -6.12 12.43
CA ASP A 44 6.16 -7.42 11.77
C ASP A 44 5.43 -7.56 10.43
N GLU A 45 4.29 -6.89 10.25
CA GLU A 45 3.52 -6.89 8.99
C GLU A 45 3.89 -5.68 8.12
N VAL A 46 4.09 -4.52 8.74
CA VAL A 46 4.37 -3.26 8.05
C VAL A 46 5.78 -3.25 7.47
N GLY A 47 6.78 -3.80 8.17
CA GLY A 47 8.17 -3.86 7.72
C GLY A 47 8.31 -4.54 6.34
N PRO A 48 7.88 -5.80 6.19
CA PRO A 48 7.91 -6.50 4.90
C PRO A 48 7.11 -5.79 3.80
N ALA A 49 5.98 -5.17 4.16
CA ALA A 49 5.19 -4.38 3.20
C ALA A 49 5.97 -3.15 2.70
N LEU A 50 6.71 -2.46 3.58
CA LEU A 50 7.57 -1.34 3.19
C LEU A 50 8.73 -1.80 2.30
N ASP A 51 9.35 -2.94 2.60
CA ASP A 51 10.41 -3.51 1.76
C ASP A 51 9.91 -3.83 0.34
N ALA A 52 8.69 -4.37 0.22
CA ALA A 52 8.07 -4.62 -1.07
C ALA A 52 7.85 -3.32 -1.87
N VAL A 53 7.45 -2.23 -1.21
CA VAL A 53 7.31 -0.91 -1.84
C VAL A 53 8.67 -0.38 -2.29
N VAL A 54 9.71 -0.47 -1.46
CA VAL A 54 11.08 -0.05 -1.82
C VAL A 54 11.58 -0.82 -3.04
N ALA A 55 11.43 -2.15 -3.06
CA ALA A 55 11.82 -2.97 -4.19
C ALA A 55 11.05 -2.61 -5.47
N ALA A 56 9.75 -2.30 -5.37
CA ALA A 56 8.95 -1.87 -6.51
C ALA A 56 9.43 -0.52 -7.08
N LEU A 57 9.69 0.46 -6.22
CA LEU A 57 10.25 1.75 -6.63
C LEU A 57 11.65 1.59 -7.27
N GLY A 58 12.47 0.69 -6.74
CA GLY A 58 13.76 0.33 -7.32
C GLY A 58 13.64 -0.15 -8.77
N ARG A 59 12.75 -1.11 -9.03
CA ARG A 59 12.49 -1.63 -10.39
C ARG A 59 12.05 -0.55 -11.36
N PHE A 60 11.15 0.34 -10.93
CA PHE A 60 10.75 1.50 -11.75
C PHE A 60 11.94 2.43 -12.03
N GLY A 61 12.74 2.73 -11.01
CA GLY A 61 13.92 3.58 -11.16
C GLY A 61 14.95 2.99 -12.12
N ASP A 62 15.19 1.69 -12.05
CA ASP A 62 16.11 0.98 -12.96
C ASP A 62 15.61 1.02 -14.40
N ALA A 63 14.33 0.69 -14.65
CA ALA A 63 13.72 0.72 -15.98
C ALA A 63 13.75 2.12 -16.62
N VAL A 64 13.51 3.17 -15.82
CA VAL A 64 13.60 4.56 -16.28
C VAL A 64 15.04 4.95 -16.61
N ARG A 65 16.01 4.60 -15.75
CA ARG A 65 17.43 4.92 -15.99
C ARG A 65 18.02 4.18 -17.17
N SER A 66 17.59 2.94 -17.41
CA SER A 66 18.02 2.16 -18.58
C SER A 66 17.37 2.64 -19.88
N GLY A 67 16.36 3.51 -19.80
CA GLY A 67 15.62 3.99 -20.96
C GLY A 67 14.87 2.87 -21.67
N ASP A 68 14.39 1.87 -20.93
CA ASP A 68 13.68 0.69 -21.46
C ASP A 68 12.16 0.94 -21.45
N PRO A 69 11.54 1.33 -22.59
CA PRO A 69 10.13 1.69 -22.62
C PRO A 69 9.22 0.46 -22.46
N GLU A 70 9.66 -0.73 -22.87
CA GLU A 70 8.94 -1.99 -22.64
C GLU A 70 8.85 -2.29 -21.15
N ALA A 71 9.95 -2.23 -20.42
CA ALA A 71 9.98 -2.47 -18.98
C ALA A 71 9.10 -1.48 -18.22
N VAL A 72 9.17 -0.19 -18.56
CA VAL A 72 8.31 0.84 -17.95
C VAL A 72 6.84 0.57 -18.26
N ARG A 73 6.49 0.25 -19.50
CA ARG A 73 5.11 -0.06 -19.90
C ARG A 73 4.56 -1.25 -19.14
N SER A 74 5.32 -2.36 -19.06
CA SER A 74 4.88 -3.56 -18.35
C SER A 74 4.64 -3.31 -16.86
N LEU A 75 5.48 -2.50 -16.20
CA LEU A 75 5.28 -2.14 -14.80
C LEU A 75 4.00 -1.29 -14.59
N LEU A 76 3.73 -0.35 -15.50
CA LEU A 76 2.51 0.47 -15.46
C LEU A 76 1.25 -0.36 -15.75
N GLU A 77 1.32 -1.31 -16.68
CA GLU A 77 0.21 -2.23 -16.98
C GLU A 77 -0.12 -3.13 -15.78
N ALA A 78 0.90 -3.64 -15.07
CA ALA A 78 0.69 -4.40 -13.85
C ALA A 78 -0.04 -3.57 -12.77
N ALA A 79 0.38 -2.32 -12.56
CA ALA A 79 -0.27 -1.40 -11.62
C ALA A 79 -1.72 -1.09 -12.04
N ARG A 80 -1.96 -0.90 -13.34
CA ARG A 80 -3.29 -0.69 -13.92
C ARG A 80 -4.18 -1.91 -13.71
N SER A 81 -3.66 -3.11 -13.96
CA SER A 81 -4.40 -4.36 -13.78
C SER A 81 -4.85 -4.52 -12.32
N TRP A 82 -3.95 -4.34 -11.34
CA TRP A 82 -4.32 -4.37 -9.92
C TRP A 82 -5.45 -3.38 -9.56
N ARG A 83 -5.44 -2.18 -10.17
CA ARG A 83 -6.45 -1.15 -9.88
C ARG A 83 -7.83 -1.48 -10.44
N TYR A 84 -7.90 -2.14 -11.59
CA TYR A 84 -9.17 -2.42 -12.29
C TYR A 84 -9.65 -3.87 -12.13
N ASP A 85 -8.80 -4.75 -11.60
CA ASP A 85 -9.14 -6.11 -11.22
C ASP A 85 -8.65 -6.39 -9.78
N PRO A 86 -9.31 -5.80 -8.77
CA PRO A 86 -8.90 -5.95 -7.37
C PRO A 86 -9.14 -7.36 -6.82
N ASP A 87 -10.08 -8.11 -7.41
CA ASP A 87 -10.54 -9.41 -6.94
C ASP A 87 -9.92 -10.60 -7.65
N GLY A 88 -9.37 -10.42 -8.87
CA GLY A 88 -8.63 -11.40 -9.67
C GLY A 88 -8.96 -12.84 -9.31
N GLU A 89 -10.05 -13.38 -9.87
CA GLU A 89 -10.52 -14.76 -9.66
C GLU A 89 -9.34 -15.74 -9.53
N GLY A 90 -8.97 -16.07 -8.29
CA GLY A 90 -7.69 -16.74 -8.00
C GLY A 90 -7.25 -16.72 -6.54
N ARG A 91 -7.79 -15.82 -5.70
CA ARG A 91 -7.68 -15.97 -4.23
C ARG A 91 -8.97 -16.51 -3.65
N SER A 92 -9.04 -17.84 -3.53
CA SER A 92 -9.93 -18.47 -2.54
C SER A 92 -9.48 -18.02 -1.15
N THR A 93 -10.02 -16.91 -0.66
CA THR A 93 -9.98 -16.58 0.76
C THR A 93 -10.78 -17.65 1.52
N PRO A 94 -10.17 -18.40 2.45
CA PRO A 94 -10.94 -19.29 3.30
C PRO A 94 -11.86 -18.41 4.14
N ARG A 95 -13.17 -18.47 3.87
CA ARG A 95 -14.15 -17.90 4.79
C ARG A 95 -14.06 -18.70 6.09
N ILE A 96 -13.45 -18.11 7.11
CA ILE A 96 -13.56 -18.62 8.48
C ILE A 96 -15.04 -18.52 8.87
N ARG A 97 -15.75 -19.63 8.71
CA ARG A 97 -17.12 -19.81 9.18
C ARG A 97 -17.03 -19.89 10.70
N GLY A 98 -17.38 -18.80 11.37
CA GLY A 98 -17.71 -18.83 12.79
C GLY A 98 -18.94 -19.72 13.00
N ASP A 99 -18.69 -20.97 13.35
CA ASP A 99 -19.70 -21.85 13.95
C ASP A 99 -19.97 -21.35 15.37
N VAL A 100 -20.93 -20.45 15.53
CA VAL A 100 -21.58 -20.24 16.82
C VAL A 100 -22.59 -21.38 16.96
N GLY A 101 -22.10 -22.48 17.53
CA GLY A 101 -22.92 -23.60 17.94
C GLY A 101 -24.03 -23.15 18.87
N GLY A 102 -25.26 -23.13 18.35
CA GLY A 102 -26.47 -23.08 19.16
C GLY A 102 -26.58 -24.37 19.95
N LYS A 103 -26.11 -24.36 21.20
CA LYS A 103 -26.46 -25.39 22.16
C LYS A 103 -27.87 -25.13 22.68
N ASN A 104 -28.82 -25.74 21.98
CA ASN A 104 -29.97 -26.46 22.54
C ASN A 104 -30.01 -26.57 24.08
N GLU A 105 -30.93 -25.83 24.70
CA GLU A 105 -31.47 -26.15 26.01
C GLU A 105 -32.88 -26.69 25.80
N SER A 106 -33.06 -28.00 26.03
CA SER A 106 -34.36 -28.63 26.07
C SER A 106 -34.45 -29.49 27.33
N SER A 107 -35.56 -29.31 28.03
CA SER A 107 -36.18 -30.21 29.01
C SER A 107 -35.58 -30.25 30.43
N ARG A 108 -36.24 -29.55 31.37
CA ARG A 108 -37.20 -30.17 32.31
C ARG A 108 -38.06 -29.12 32.99
#